data_AF-A0A3B0TTI3-F1
#
_entry.id   AF-A0A3B0TTI3-F1
#
_cell.length_a   1.000
_cell.length_b   1.000
_cell.length_c   1.000
_cell.angle_alpha   90.00
_cell.angle_beta   90.00
_cell.angle_gamma   90.00
#
_symmetry.space_group_name_H-M   'P 1'
#
loop_
_entity.id
_entity.type
_entity.pdbx_description
1 polymer ?
#
loop_
_entity_poly.entity_id
_entity_poly.type
_entity_poly.pdbx_seq_one_letter_code
_entity_poly.pdbx_strand_id
1 'polypeptide(L)'
;ERLLKNNRVFSESCFDDLDIATPVKNPPVPAVENSLSPFGEDNERNIVLNGPVITCGAVKGESYIVIYSASGVPIQTISKGQLVENPHLIVEALTKAANSSLGSLKLSKSIWNKSYDTKSTFSDFNEDEIIPNDPFFKVIKKKKNKLLGIVGSNKKPKVSIGSIIRMGNKELGGGNARMDNVQKAEAGIIDQWGIQRVGYLPKGDPNSAWNVYEGNHKNVLIAIIDSGLDFDHPDGPQYIWTNLDEIPNNGIDDDGNGYIDDIHGWNFYQNSNDLTDIKGHGTLVAGIIAAKTNNGIGISGINSGAVIMPLKVVDGRAGITRSIHIFQAIHYAVNKGAQIINISLGGKGISKLEQNAINYAYANGVFVVVASGNNGNYLPNIGPAAAQRVMSVGSLDFDGTRSTITSWGPNNGLIAPGELIVSLQSKDAYQEGGRVMSDLSYYRMSGSSFSAPMVVATASLLLAGNPDLTPTQLEDILMGTATDMGRPGWDGQTGSGLLNAKKALENYKDEFLTVKVTDFKINIDKKKKLKSVDVYGTIRGDVESFIVEVGKGRRAKKFKKVAGPFKVESDHNWITQIVKDDIRGSKEWIVRIKATSKKGEIE
;
A
#
# COMPACT_ATOMS: atom_id res chain seq x y z
N GLU A 1 36.29 -25.18 -2.72
CA GLU A 1 37.37 -24.88 -3.72
C GLU A 1 37.43 -25.77 -4.99
N ARG A 2 36.82 -26.96 -5.01
CA ARG A 2 37.02 -28.00 -6.06
C ARG A 2 36.68 -27.58 -7.51
N LEU A 3 35.91 -26.48 -7.70
CA LEU A 3 35.57 -25.87 -8.99
C LEU A 3 36.77 -25.26 -9.74
N LEU A 4 37.87 -24.90 -9.05
CA LEU A 4 38.99 -24.16 -9.64
C LEU A 4 40.01 -25.03 -10.40
N LYS A 5 39.88 -26.36 -10.39
CA LYS A 5 40.91 -27.28 -10.93
C LYS A 5 41.02 -27.40 -12.46
N ASN A 6 40.19 -26.68 -13.23
CA ASN A 6 40.16 -26.74 -14.70
C ASN A 6 40.17 -25.33 -15.35
N ASN A 7 41.26 -24.56 -15.17
CA ASN A 7 41.62 -23.35 -15.93
C ASN A 7 40.45 -22.47 -16.43
N ARG A 8 39.59 -22.01 -15.52
CA ARG A 8 38.56 -21.00 -15.79
C ARG A 8 38.74 -19.86 -14.80
N VAL A 9 39.04 -18.67 -15.33
CA VAL A 9 39.12 -17.44 -14.55
C VAL A 9 37.74 -16.80 -14.59
N PHE A 10 37.11 -16.70 -13.43
CA PHE A 10 35.86 -15.97 -13.21
C PHE A 10 36.21 -14.63 -12.54
N SER A 11 35.65 -13.52 -13.03
CA SER A 11 35.95 -12.16 -12.57
C SER A 11 34.65 -11.41 -12.26
N GLU A 12 34.68 -10.51 -11.27
CA GLU A 12 33.48 -9.80 -10.81
C GLU A 12 32.87 -8.85 -11.86
N SER A 13 33.64 -8.38 -12.85
CA SER A 13 33.15 -7.56 -13.95
C SER A 13 32.83 -8.37 -15.21
N CYS A 14 31.55 -8.35 -15.60
CA CYS A 14 31.06 -8.83 -16.91
C CYS A 14 29.75 -8.17 -17.39
N PHE A 15 29.06 -7.38 -16.56
CA PHE A 15 27.74 -6.81 -16.88
C PHE A 15 27.56 -5.34 -16.47
N ASP A 16 28.61 -4.52 -16.59
CA ASP A 16 28.49 -3.06 -16.49
C ASP A 16 27.69 -2.46 -17.67
N ASP A 17 27.64 -3.16 -18.82
CA ASP A 17 26.96 -2.75 -20.06
C ASP A 17 25.82 -3.73 -20.47
N LEU A 18 24.75 -3.85 -19.66
CA LEU A 18 23.47 -4.43 -20.11
C LEU A 18 22.41 -3.34 -20.28
N ASP A 19 22.54 -2.60 -21.38
CA ASP A 19 21.59 -1.58 -21.83
C ASP A 19 20.44 -2.21 -22.66
N ILE A 20 19.42 -1.41 -22.96
CA ILE A 20 18.06 -1.79 -23.38
C ILE A 20 17.96 -2.72 -24.60
N ALA A 21 17.19 -3.83 -24.48
CA ALA A 21 16.53 -4.52 -25.59
C ALA A 21 15.20 -5.22 -25.17
N THR A 22 14.22 -5.18 -26.08
CA THR A 22 12.77 -5.52 -26.07
C THR A 22 12.28 -6.92 -25.55
N PRO A 23 10.95 -7.16 -25.36
CA PRO A 23 10.42 -8.21 -24.48
C PRO A 23 9.49 -9.31 -25.08
N VAL A 24 9.55 -10.55 -24.57
CA VAL A 24 8.53 -11.63 -24.73
C VAL A 24 8.38 -12.54 -23.47
N LYS A 25 7.20 -12.48 -22.83
CA LYS A 25 6.42 -13.56 -22.12
C LYS A 25 7.12 -14.62 -21.19
N ASN A 26 6.67 -14.61 -19.93
CA ASN A 26 6.78 -15.60 -18.82
C ASN A 26 6.31 -17.06 -19.11
N PRO A 27 6.45 -18.04 -18.16
CA PRO A 27 7.42 -18.25 -17.05
C PRO A 27 8.12 -19.64 -17.23
N PRO A 28 7.98 -20.78 -16.46
CA PRO A 28 7.45 -21.13 -15.11
C PRO A 28 8.50 -21.59 -14.05
N VAL A 29 8.55 -20.93 -12.89
CA VAL A 29 9.20 -21.39 -11.60
C VAL A 29 8.23 -22.42 -10.92
N PRO A 30 8.39 -22.96 -9.68
CA PRO A 30 9.52 -23.10 -8.75
C PRO A 30 9.70 -24.52 -8.13
N ALA A 31 10.84 -24.81 -7.47
CA ALA A 31 11.01 -26.12 -6.79
C ALA A 31 12.08 -26.18 -5.63
N VAL A 32 11.84 -26.91 -4.50
CA VAL A 32 12.58 -27.04 -3.19
C VAL A 32 12.45 -28.45 -2.53
N GLU A 33 13.42 -28.95 -1.73
CA GLU A 33 13.31 -30.23 -0.96
C GLU A 33 13.86 -30.07 0.50
N ASN A 34 13.57 -31.02 1.40
CA ASN A 34 13.34 -30.74 2.82
C ASN A 34 14.13 -31.62 3.84
N SER A 35 14.26 -31.12 5.08
CA SER A 35 14.92 -31.67 6.29
C SER A 35 16.46 -31.76 6.27
N LEU A 36 17.10 -31.39 7.40
CA LEU A 36 18.54 -31.10 7.54
C LEU A 36 19.10 -30.17 6.44
N SER A 37 18.97 -28.84 6.61
CA SER A 37 19.37 -27.80 5.65
C SER A 37 20.66 -28.11 4.85
N PRO A 38 20.57 -28.46 3.56
CA PRO A 38 21.72 -28.92 2.77
C PRO A 38 21.93 -28.09 1.48
N PHE A 39 21.67 -26.77 1.51
CA PHE A 39 21.99 -25.87 0.39
C PHE A 39 23.50 -25.58 0.27
N GLY A 40 24.26 -26.65 -0.01
CA GLY A 40 25.64 -26.60 -0.50
C GLY A 40 26.70 -26.14 0.51
N GLU A 41 26.81 -26.80 1.67
CA GLU A 41 27.88 -26.53 2.63
C GLU A 41 29.26 -26.94 2.07
N ASP A 42 30.18 -25.98 1.86
CA ASP A 42 31.61 -26.24 1.73
C ASP A 42 32.17 -26.28 3.17
N ASN A 43 32.29 -27.48 3.74
CA ASN A 43 32.63 -27.71 5.16
C ASN A 43 34.01 -27.16 5.61
N GLU A 44 34.79 -26.57 4.69
CA GLU A 44 36.00 -25.81 5.03
C GLU A 44 35.74 -24.29 5.20
N ARG A 45 34.54 -23.76 4.84
CA ARG A 45 34.36 -22.33 4.50
C ARG A 45 33.08 -21.63 4.97
N ASN A 46 32.08 -22.34 5.50
CA ASN A 46 30.83 -21.77 6.06
C ASN A 46 30.12 -20.75 5.14
N ILE A 47 29.68 -21.18 3.96
CA ILE A 47 28.81 -20.39 3.07
C ILE A 47 27.56 -21.21 2.76
N VAL A 48 26.37 -20.59 2.91
CA VAL A 48 25.06 -21.19 2.61
C VAL A 48 24.40 -20.38 1.50
N LEU A 49 23.86 -21.03 0.46
CA LEU A 49 23.40 -20.38 -0.77
C LEU A 49 21.89 -20.57 -0.97
N ASN A 50 21.11 -19.62 -0.45
CA ASN A 50 19.64 -19.64 -0.49
C ASN A 50 19.08 -19.21 -1.87
N GLY A 51 19.29 -20.04 -2.90
CA GLY A 51 18.65 -19.91 -4.21
C GLY A 51 19.54 -20.26 -5.41
N PRO A 52 19.01 -20.20 -6.65
CA PRO A 52 19.79 -20.45 -7.87
C PRO A 52 20.95 -19.46 -8.01
N VAL A 53 22.14 -19.97 -8.32
CA VAL A 53 23.38 -19.19 -8.39
C VAL A 53 23.74 -18.90 -9.85
N ILE A 54 24.03 -17.64 -10.16
CA ILE A 54 24.55 -17.22 -11.47
C ILE A 54 26.05 -16.95 -11.34
N THR A 55 26.85 -17.49 -12.25
CA THR A 55 28.24 -17.06 -12.46
C THR A 55 28.47 -16.67 -13.92
N CYS A 56 29.52 -15.90 -14.18
CA CYS A 56 29.92 -15.52 -15.53
C CYS A 56 31.45 -15.49 -15.66
N GLY A 57 31.95 -15.87 -16.82
CA GLY A 57 33.39 -15.98 -17.07
C GLY A 57 33.72 -16.28 -18.52
N ALA A 58 35.00 -16.27 -18.85
CA ALA A 58 35.47 -16.47 -20.23
C ALA A 58 36.09 -17.86 -20.44
N VAL A 59 35.77 -18.48 -21.58
CA VAL A 59 36.38 -19.74 -22.04
C VAL A 59 36.92 -19.53 -23.45
N LYS A 60 38.24 -19.66 -23.62
CA LYS A 60 38.96 -19.44 -24.90
C LYS A 60 38.67 -18.09 -25.61
N GLY A 61 38.27 -17.06 -24.86
CA GLY A 61 38.01 -15.71 -25.36
C GLY A 61 36.52 -15.35 -25.52
N GLU A 62 35.61 -16.34 -25.47
CA GLU A 62 34.18 -16.08 -25.44
C GLU A 62 33.65 -15.99 -24.01
N SER A 63 32.71 -15.07 -23.76
CA SER A 63 32.02 -14.89 -22.48
C SER A 63 30.79 -15.80 -22.38
N TYR A 64 30.62 -16.43 -21.21
CA TYR A 64 29.50 -17.31 -20.88
C TYR A 64 28.88 -16.95 -19.53
N ILE A 65 27.56 -17.09 -19.44
CA ILE A 65 26.83 -17.21 -18.16
C ILE A 65 26.64 -18.70 -17.87
N VAL A 66 26.80 -19.12 -16.62
CA VAL A 66 26.38 -20.45 -16.14
C VAL A 66 25.44 -20.27 -14.96
N ILE A 67 24.27 -20.89 -15.03
CA ILE A 67 23.22 -20.85 -14.01
C ILE A 67 23.13 -22.22 -13.34
N TYR A 68 23.14 -22.22 -12.02
CA TYR A 68 23.15 -23.39 -11.17
C TYR A 68 21.88 -23.47 -10.31
N SER A 69 21.46 -24.67 -9.94
CA SER A 69 20.44 -24.90 -8.90
C SER A 69 20.94 -24.41 -7.53
N ALA A 70 20.03 -24.32 -6.55
CA ALA A 70 20.39 -24.08 -5.14
C ALA A 70 21.27 -25.22 -4.55
N SER A 71 21.29 -26.39 -5.19
CA SER A 71 22.19 -27.52 -4.88
C SER A 71 23.53 -27.48 -5.65
N GLY A 72 23.83 -26.39 -6.37
CA GLY A 72 25.12 -26.21 -7.07
C GLY A 72 25.30 -27.04 -8.35
N VAL A 73 24.23 -27.62 -8.89
CA VAL A 73 24.26 -28.37 -10.17
C VAL A 73 24.10 -27.38 -11.33
N PRO A 74 24.97 -27.40 -12.37
CA PRO A 74 24.82 -26.51 -13.52
C PRO A 74 23.59 -26.90 -14.35
N ILE A 75 22.61 -26.00 -14.42
CA ILE A 75 21.34 -26.21 -15.12
C ILE A 75 21.44 -25.73 -16.57
N GLN A 76 22.10 -24.60 -16.82
CA GLN A 76 22.31 -24.10 -18.18
C GLN A 76 23.61 -23.28 -18.30
N THR A 77 24.27 -23.40 -19.46
CA THR A 77 25.36 -22.52 -19.89
C THR A 77 24.90 -21.77 -21.14
N ILE A 78 25.10 -20.46 -21.18
CA ILE A 78 24.62 -19.58 -22.27
C ILE A 78 25.79 -18.70 -22.71
N SER A 79 26.15 -18.72 -24.00
CA SER A 79 27.18 -17.84 -24.55
C SER A 79 26.64 -16.41 -24.75
N LYS A 80 27.53 -15.41 -24.81
CA LYS A 80 27.14 -14.02 -25.12
C LYS A 80 26.40 -13.89 -26.46
N GLY A 81 26.73 -14.73 -27.45
CA GLY A 81 26.00 -14.76 -28.73
C GLY A 81 24.55 -15.22 -28.55
N GLN A 82 24.34 -16.37 -27.91
CA GLN A 82 23.00 -16.90 -27.61
C GLN A 82 22.16 -15.94 -26.76
N LEU A 83 22.80 -15.18 -25.87
CA LEU A 83 22.16 -14.17 -25.02
C LEU A 83 21.63 -12.98 -25.81
N VAL A 84 22.37 -12.54 -26.84
CA VAL A 84 22.00 -11.43 -27.74
C VAL A 84 20.91 -11.86 -28.72
N GLU A 85 20.94 -13.12 -29.17
CA GLU A 85 19.90 -13.70 -30.03
C GLU A 85 18.59 -14.00 -29.26
N ASN A 86 18.67 -14.40 -27.99
CA ASN A 86 17.49 -14.63 -27.14
C ASN A 86 17.77 -14.29 -25.65
N PRO A 87 17.41 -13.06 -25.20
CA PRO A 87 17.55 -12.65 -23.80
C PRO A 87 16.73 -13.48 -22.79
N HIS A 88 15.66 -14.14 -23.23
CA HIS A 88 14.77 -14.89 -22.34
C HIS A 88 15.37 -16.21 -21.82
N LEU A 89 16.50 -16.66 -22.41
CA LEU A 89 17.24 -17.82 -21.93
C LEU A 89 17.72 -17.67 -20.46
N ILE A 90 18.01 -16.44 -19.99
CA ILE A 90 18.33 -16.21 -18.57
C ILE A 90 17.13 -16.53 -17.68
N VAL A 91 15.97 -16.00 -18.07
CA VAL A 91 14.72 -16.20 -17.32
C VAL A 91 14.43 -17.69 -17.29
N GLU A 92 14.26 -18.33 -18.45
CA GLU A 92 13.97 -19.77 -18.58
C GLU A 92 14.95 -20.66 -17.79
N ALA A 93 16.24 -20.33 -17.79
CA ALA A 93 17.25 -21.08 -17.04
C ALA A 93 17.13 -20.93 -15.51
N LEU A 94 16.93 -19.72 -14.98
CA LEU A 94 16.68 -19.50 -13.54
C LEU A 94 15.38 -20.15 -13.08
N THR A 95 14.36 -19.97 -13.92
CA THR A 95 13.03 -20.54 -13.84
C THR A 95 13.08 -22.07 -13.75
N LYS A 96 13.85 -22.76 -14.62
CA LYS A 96 14.17 -24.20 -14.53
C LYS A 96 15.08 -24.57 -13.36
N ALA A 97 16.06 -23.74 -13.00
CA ALA A 97 17.02 -24.02 -11.92
C ALA A 97 16.40 -23.95 -10.53
N ALA A 98 15.35 -23.14 -10.37
CA ALA A 98 14.39 -23.32 -9.30
C ALA A 98 13.55 -24.57 -9.55
N ASN A 99 12.94 -24.75 -10.74
CA ASN A 99 12.01 -25.86 -11.02
C ASN A 99 12.58 -27.30 -10.90
N SER A 100 13.88 -27.47 -10.69
CA SER A 100 14.55 -28.77 -10.51
C SER A 100 14.53 -29.35 -9.09
N SER A 101 14.16 -28.61 -8.03
CA SER A 101 14.37 -28.99 -6.63
C SER A 101 13.15 -29.46 -5.75
N LEU A 102 11.87 -29.24 -6.13
CA LEU A 102 10.57 -29.80 -5.60
C LEU A 102 10.09 -30.91 -6.57
N GLY A 103 10.89 -31.27 -7.59
CA GLY A 103 10.49 -32.18 -8.67
C GLY A 103 10.19 -33.62 -8.22
N SER A 104 10.33 -33.90 -6.93
CA SER A 104 10.25 -35.19 -6.25
C SER A 104 8.90 -35.52 -5.61
N LEU A 105 7.90 -34.63 -5.63
CA LEU A 105 6.59 -34.88 -4.97
C LEU A 105 5.36 -34.45 -5.81
N LYS A 106 4.86 -35.35 -6.69
CA LYS A 106 3.46 -35.32 -7.15
C LYS A 106 2.97 -36.60 -7.85
N LEU A 107 2.28 -37.46 -7.10
CA LEU A 107 1.33 -38.50 -7.54
C LEU A 107 0.43 -38.79 -6.31
N SER A 108 -0.90 -38.75 -6.35
CA SER A 108 -1.82 -38.43 -7.45
C SER A 108 -3.13 -37.80 -6.93
N LYS A 109 -3.72 -36.84 -7.65
CA LYS A 109 -5.12 -36.43 -7.43
C LYS A 109 -6.02 -37.33 -8.28
N SER A 110 -6.71 -38.28 -7.65
CA SER A 110 -7.88 -38.95 -8.22
C SER A 110 -8.89 -39.27 -7.10
N ILE A 111 -10.16 -39.47 -7.46
CA ILE A 111 -11.34 -39.50 -6.57
C ILE A 111 -11.76 -38.10 -6.08
N TRP A 112 -12.55 -37.44 -6.93
CA TRP A 112 -13.63 -36.54 -6.48
C TRP A 112 -14.93 -37.34 -6.38
N ASN A 113 -15.97 -36.73 -5.78
CA ASN A 113 -17.31 -37.28 -5.55
C ASN A 113 -17.44 -38.38 -4.48
N LYS A 114 -17.76 -37.95 -3.25
CA LYS A 114 -19.01 -38.39 -2.60
C LYS A 114 -19.53 -37.31 -1.62
N SER A 115 -20.83 -37.35 -1.39
CA SER A 115 -21.60 -36.33 -0.68
C SER A 115 -21.44 -36.38 0.84
N TYR A 116 -21.57 -35.21 1.49
CA TYR A 116 -22.19 -35.13 2.81
C TYR A 116 -23.35 -34.13 2.80
N ASP A 117 -24.52 -34.61 3.21
CA ASP A 117 -25.69 -33.81 3.58
C ASP A 117 -25.63 -33.61 5.10
N THR A 118 -25.61 -32.36 5.55
CA THR A 118 -25.84 -32.00 6.95
C THR A 118 -26.73 -30.77 7.02
N LYS A 119 -28.04 -30.99 7.05
CA LYS A 119 -29.01 -29.98 7.50
C LYS A 119 -28.66 -29.51 8.92
N SER A 120 -28.26 -28.25 9.04
CA SER A 120 -28.43 -27.47 10.27
C SER A 120 -29.40 -26.33 9.98
N THR A 121 -30.51 -26.28 10.72
CA THR A 121 -31.53 -25.25 10.56
C THR A 121 -31.08 -23.97 11.25
N PHE A 122 -30.46 -23.06 10.50
CA PHE A 122 -30.45 -21.65 10.87
C PHE A 122 -31.80 -21.03 10.50
N SER A 123 -32.42 -20.35 11.46
CA SER A 123 -33.65 -19.59 11.26
C SER A 123 -33.38 -18.30 10.52
N ASP A 124 -34.30 -17.90 9.65
CA ASP A 124 -34.18 -16.71 8.81
C ASP A 124 -33.92 -15.43 9.63
N PHE A 125 -32.87 -14.70 9.27
CA PHE A 125 -32.68 -13.30 9.61
C PHE A 125 -32.68 -12.51 8.31
N ASN A 126 -33.57 -11.51 8.18
CA ASN A 126 -33.67 -10.70 6.97
C ASN A 126 -32.34 -10.00 6.64
N GLU A 127 -31.98 -9.99 5.36
CA GLU A 127 -30.78 -9.33 4.83
C GLU A 127 -30.93 -7.80 4.66
N ASP A 128 -32.12 -7.26 4.97
CA ASP A 128 -32.45 -5.85 4.74
C ASP A 128 -31.89 -4.89 5.83
N GLU A 129 -31.13 -3.90 5.35
CA GLU A 129 -30.74 -2.65 6.03
C GLU A 129 -29.52 -2.69 6.99
N ILE A 130 -28.42 -2.02 6.56
CA ILE A 130 -27.22 -1.78 7.39
C ILE A 130 -27.51 -0.67 8.43
N ILE A 131 -27.10 -0.89 9.68
CA ILE A 131 -27.41 -0.06 10.85
C ILE A 131 -26.12 0.29 11.61
N PRO A 132 -25.53 1.48 11.40
CA PRO A 132 -24.36 1.92 12.14
C PRO A 132 -24.64 2.01 13.64
N ASN A 133 -23.72 1.47 14.45
CA ASN A 133 -23.82 1.52 15.91
C ASN A 133 -23.39 2.90 16.45
N ASP A 134 -24.33 3.85 16.56
CA ASP A 134 -24.15 5.08 17.36
C ASP A 134 -25.10 5.08 18.56
N PRO A 135 -24.66 4.60 19.74
CA PRO A 135 -25.49 4.60 20.96
C PRO A 135 -25.60 5.97 21.66
N PHE A 136 -25.01 7.05 21.12
CA PHE A 136 -24.85 8.33 21.83
C PHE A 136 -25.65 9.52 21.26
N PHE A 137 -26.53 9.31 20.27
CA PHE A 137 -27.29 10.39 19.65
C PHE A 137 -28.36 11.05 20.57
N LYS A 138 -28.00 12.17 21.23
CA LYS A 138 -28.97 13.17 21.74
C LYS A 138 -28.57 14.59 21.30
N VAL A 139 -29.47 15.24 20.56
CA VAL A 139 -29.24 16.51 19.86
C VAL A 139 -29.06 17.69 20.83
N ILE A 140 -27.97 18.45 20.68
CA ILE A 140 -27.77 19.76 21.34
C ILE A 140 -27.61 20.87 20.29
N LYS A 141 -28.35 21.97 20.45
CA LYS A 141 -28.38 23.11 19.49
C LYS A 141 -27.17 24.04 19.65
N LYS A 142 -26.52 24.37 18.53
CA LYS A 142 -25.37 25.31 18.45
C LYS A 142 -25.67 26.71 19.02
N LYS A 143 -24.66 27.31 19.66
CA LYS A 143 -24.42 28.77 19.66
C LYS A 143 -22.99 29.07 19.20
N LYS A 144 -22.80 30.17 18.47
CA LYS A 144 -21.49 30.64 17.97
C LYS A 144 -20.80 31.54 19.00
N ASN A 145 -19.46 31.65 18.93
CA ASN A 145 -18.77 32.93 19.12
C ASN A 145 -17.39 32.98 18.44
N LYS A 146 -16.83 34.19 18.33
CA LYS A 146 -15.48 34.52 17.80
C LYS A 146 -14.43 34.40 18.95
N LEU A 147 -13.11 34.67 18.84
CA LEU A 147 -12.33 35.65 18.06
C LEU A 147 -10.79 35.39 18.27
N LEU A 148 -9.90 35.73 17.30
CA LEU A 148 -8.42 36.05 17.36
C LEU A 148 -7.46 35.28 18.34
N GLY A 149 -6.16 35.05 18.09
CA GLY A 149 -5.23 35.37 16.98
C GLY A 149 -3.74 35.31 17.44
N ILE A 150 -2.77 35.60 16.54
CA ILE A 150 -1.31 35.89 16.77
C ILE A 150 -0.26 34.75 16.61
N VAL A 151 0.81 35.15 15.90
CA VAL A 151 2.13 34.56 15.52
C VAL A 151 2.99 34.14 16.74
N GLY A 152 3.99 33.22 16.73
CA GLY A 152 4.64 32.38 15.69
C GLY A 152 6.18 32.54 15.64
N SER A 153 7.00 31.47 15.45
CA SER A 153 8.44 31.56 15.07
C SER A 153 9.07 30.21 14.67
N ASN A 154 10.32 30.20 14.17
CA ASN A 154 10.98 29.06 13.49
C ASN A 154 12.21 28.50 14.24
N LYS A 155 12.54 27.21 14.00
CA LYS A 155 13.91 26.69 13.76
C LYS A 155 13.87 25.28 13.12
N LYS A 156 14.94 24.89 12.39
CA LYS A 156 15.08 23.58 11.72
C LYS A 156 16.34 22.82 12.18
N PRO A 157 16.39 21.47 12.07
CA PRO A 157 17.42 20.61 12.67
C PRO A 157 18.60 20.27 11.75
N LYS A 158 19.54 19.45 12.25
CA LYS A 158 20.61 18.76 11.49
C LYS A 158 20.36 17.23 11.42
N VAL A 159 21.17 16.51 10.62
CA VAL A 159 20.88 15.15 10.10
C VAL A 159 22.05 14.19 10.32
N SER A 160 21.79 12.93 10.71
CA SER A 160 22.60 11.68 10.52
C SER A 160 21.94 10.54 11.34
N ILE A 161 21.87 9.24 11.00
CA ILE A 161 21.83 8.47 9.73
C ILE A 161 21.04 7.16 9.98
N GLY A 162 20.74 6.34 8.96
CA GLY A 162 20.20 4.98 9.11
C GLY A 162 18.75 4.81 8.61
N SER A 163 18.45 3.68 7.96
CA SER A 163 17.13 3.35 7.38
C SER A 163 16.33 2.44 8.32
N ILE A 164 15.44 3.06 9.09
CA ILE A 164 14.47 2.39 9.98
C ILE A 164 13.07 2.79 9.49
N ILE A 165 12.20 1.80 9.25
CA ILE A 165 10.78 2.04 9.00
C ILE A 165 10.08 2.15 10.35
N ARG A 166 9.16 3.11 10.49
CA ARG A 166 8.40 3.33 11.72
C ARG A 166 6.91 3.41 11.45
N MET A 167 6.17 2.72 12.30
CA MET A 167 4.77 3.01 12.56
C MET A 167 4.64 4.35 13.29
N GLY A 168 3.50 5.02 13.14
CA GLY A 168 3.37 6.43 13.46
C GLY A 168 3.37 6.78 14.95
N ASN A 169 4.54 6.99 15.58
CA ASN A 169 4.64 8.00 16.63
C ASN A 169 6.06 8.55 16.89
N LYS A 170 6.11 9.86 17.15
CA LYS A 170 7.15 10.50 17.98
C LYS A 170 6.53 11.75 18.60
N GLU A 171 6.43 11.75 19.92
CA GLU A 171 5.87 12.87 20.67
C GLU A 171 6.57 14.19 20.35
N LEU A 172 5.77 15.24 20.15
CA LEU A 172 6.17 16.62 20.36
C LEU A 172 5.48 17.11 21.64
N GLY A 173 6.15 16.91 22.78
CA GLY A 173 5.70 17.42 24.07
C GLY A 173 5.51 18.95 24.01
N GLY A 174 4.26 19.39 24.20
CA GLY A 174 3.86 20.78 24.00
C GLY A 174 2.36 20.95 23.80
N GLY A 175 1.55 20.28 24.64
CA GLY A 175 0.13 20.02 24.34
C GLY A 175 -0.89 20.20 25.47
N ASN A 176 -0.49 20.54 26.71
CA ASN A 176 -1.42 20.58 27.86
C ASN A 176 -2.64 21.48 27.58
N ALA A 177 -2.40 22.72 27.12
CA ALA A 177 -3.45 23.67 26.74
C ALA A 177 -4.33 23.24 25.53
N ARG A 178 -3.98 22.17 24.81
CA ARG A 178 -4.87 21.52 23.83
C ARG A 178 -5.71 20.42 24.49
N MET A 179 -5.15 19.60 25.37
CA MET A 179 -5.93 18.60 26.14
C MET A 179 -7.02 19.28 26.99
N ASP A 180 -6.71 20.40 27.65
CA ASP A 180 -7.67 21.15 28.48
C ASP A 180 -8.95 21.59 27.72
N ASN A 181 -8.84 21.77 26.40
CA ASN A 181 -9.95 22.13 25.51
C ASN A 181 -10.63 20.90 24.88
N VAL A 182 -9.93 19.78 24.74
CA VAL A 182 -10.51 18.48 24.35
C VAL A 182 -11.33 17.91 25.50
N GLN A 183 -10.84 18.00 26.75
CA GLN A 183 -11.61 17.61 27.95
C GLN A 183 -12.94 18.37 28.07
N LYS A 184 -12.95 19.67 27.75
CA LYS A 184 -14.20 20.45 27.70
C LYS A 184 -15.08 20.17 26.47
N ALA A 185 -14.64 19.29 25.58
CA ALA A 185 -15.41 18.78 24.43
C ALA A 185 -15.84 17.30 24.59
N GLU A 186 -15.51 16.63 25.71
CA GLU A 186 -15.89 15.23 26.02
C GLU A 186 -17.42 14.99 26.08
N ALA A 187 -18.24 16.04 25.98
CA ALA A 187 -19.70 15.98 26.01
C ALA A 187 -20.38 16.30 24.66
N GLY A 188 -19.67 16.25 23.51
CA GLY A 188 -20.25 16.72 22.24
C GLY A 188 -19.57 16.38 20.92
N ILE A 189 -18.79 15.29 20.83
CA ILE A 189 -18.30 14.77 19.55
C ILE A 189 -19.25 13.67 19.06
N ILE A 190 -19.81 13.84 17.86
CA ILE A 190 -20.52 12.78 17.12
C ILE A 190 -19.48 11.73 16.74
N ASP A 191 -19.68 10.47 17.12
CA ASP A 191 -18.58 9.52 17.03
C ASP A 191 -18.36 8.93 15.63
N GLN A 192 -17.12 8.48 15.40
CA GLN A 192 -16.59 8.14 14.07
C GLN A 192 -16.75 9.25 13.01
N TRP A 193 -16.54 10.53 13.39
CA TRP A 193 -16.59 11.70 12.48
C TRP A 193 -15.91 11.49 11.11
N GLY A 194 -14.82 10.70 11.06
CA GLY A 194 -14.04 10.44 9.86
C GLY A 194 -14.80 9.65 8.79
N ILE A 195 -15.47 8.54 9.14
CA ILE A 195 -16.19 7.74 8.14
C ILE A 195 -17.41 8.52 7.61
N GLN A 196 -18.06 9.28 8.49
CA GLN A 196 -19.13 10.21 8.12
C GLN A 196 -18.64 11.29 7.15
N ARG A 197 -17.44 11.85 7.38
CA ARG A 197 -16.87 12.93 6.55
C ARG A 197 -16.59 12.52 5.10
N VAL A 198 -16.35 11.23 4.83
CA VAL A 198 -16.15 10.66 3.48
C VAL A 198 -17.43 10.08 2.86
N GLY A 199 -18.53 10.00 3.61
CA GLY A 199 -19.87 9.65 3.10
C GLY A 199 -20.60 8.53 3.84
N TYR A 200 -19.98 7.85 4.81
CA TYR A 200 -20.63 6.78 5.58
C TYR A 200 -21.45 7.38 6.75
N LEU A 201 -22.65 7.84 6.43
CA LEU A 201 -23.55 8.57 7.34
C LEU A 201 -24.46 7.62 8.13
N PRO A 202 -24.97 8.04 9.32
CA PRO A 202 -25.87 7.23 10.14
C PRO A 202 -27.15 6.77 9.41
N LYS A 203 -27.76 5.70 9.94
CA LYS A 203 -29.02 5.12 9.41
C LYS A 203 -30.09 6.19 9.18
N GLY A 204 -30.72 6.13 8.01
CA GLY A 204 -31.81 7.03 7.61
C GLY A 204 -31.36 8.35 6.98
N ASP A 205 -30.06 8.66 6.89
CA ASP A 205 -29.61 9.73 5.99
C ASP A 205 -29.59 9.20 4.55
N PRO A 206 -30.40 9.75 3.62
CA PRO A 206 -30.46 9.27 2.23
C PRO A 206 -29.14 9.46 1.46
N ASN A 207 -28.22 10.27 1.98
CA ASN A 207 -26.91 10.54 1.39
C ASN A 207 -25.81 9.60 1.93
N SER A 208 -26.15 8.59 2.74
CA SER A 208 -25.16 7.61 3.20
C SER A 208 -24.66 6.73 2.05
N ALA A 209 -23.34 6.53 1.98
CA ALA A 209 -22.70 5.67 1.00
C ALA A 209 -23.11 4.19 1.13
N TRP A 210 -23.51 3.75 2.32
CA TRP A 210 -24.08 2.41 2.54
C TRP A 210 -25.40 2.20 1.77
N ASN A 211 -26.18 3.25 1.50
CA ASN A 211 -27.45 3.15 0.77
C ASN A 211 -27.28 2.80 -0.73
N VAL A 212 -26.06 2.96 -1.26
CA VAL A 212 -25.73 2.66 -2.67
C VAL A 212 -25.42 1.16 -2.86
N TYR A 213 -25.22 0.44 -1.75
CA TYR A 213 -24.69 -0.92 -1.76
C TYR A 213 -25.82 -1.96 -1.74
N GLU A 214 -26.33 -2.31 -2.92
CA GLU A 214 -27.44 -3.26 -3.12
C GLU A 214 -27.01 -4.74 -2.97
N GLY A 215 -26.69 -5.15 -1.74
CA GLY A 215 -26.91 -6.50 -1.19
C GLY A 215 -26.20 -7.73 -1.78
N ASN A 216 -25.46 -7.64 -2.89
CA ASN A 216 -24.86 -8.82 -3.54
C ASN A 216 -23.43 -9.10 -3.02
N HIS A 217 -23.33 -9.75 -1.86
CA HIS A 217 -22.08 -9.90 -1.12
C HIS A 217 -21.12 -10.95 -1.71
N LYS A 218 -20.03 -10.48 -2.34
CA LYS A 218 -18.75 -11.21 -2.34
C LYS A 218 -17.83 -10.63 -1.28
N ASN A 219 -17.45 -11.43 -0.30
CA ASN A 219 -16.51 -11.01 0.74
C ASN A 219 -15.13 -10.80 0.10
N VAL A 220 -14.62 -9.56 0.17
CA VAL A 220 -13.32 -9.19 -0.43
C VAL A 220 -12.21 -9.45 0.57
N LEU A 221 -11.14 -10.12 0.12
CA LEU A 221 -9.99 -10.46 0.96
C LEU A 221 -8.99 -9.29 1.02
N ILE A 222 -8.76 -8.78 2.23
CA ILE A 222 -7.92 -7.61 2.51
C ILE A 222 -6.77 -8.02 3.44
N ALA A 223 -5.53 -7.87 2.96
CA ALA A 223 -4.36 -8.04 3.80
C ALA A 223 -4.01 -6.73 4.54
N ILE A 224 -3.78 -6.82 5.85
CA ILE A 224 -3.37 -5.70 6.70
C ILE A 224 -1.92 -5.93 7.13
N ILE A 225 -0.99 -5.19 6.51
CA ILE A 225 0.45 -5.29 6.76
C ILE A 225 0.82 -4.28 7.86
N ASP A 226 0.82 -4.75 9.11
CA ASP A 226 0.82 -3.89 10.30
C ASP A 226 1.40 -4.59 11.57
N SER A 227 0.91 -4.32 12.79
CA SER A 227 1.44 -4.84 14.07
C SER A 227 0.78 -6.09 14.64
N GLY A 228 -0.28 -6.61 14.02
CA GLY A 228 -1.04 -7.78 14.46
C GLY A 228 -2.55 -7.56 14.41
N LEU A 229 -3.31 -8.44 15.07
CA LEU A 229 -4.73 -8.26 15.36
C LEU A 229 -5.10 -8.79 16.77
N ASP A 230 -6.07 -8.18 17.43
CA ASP A 230 -6.79 -8.77 18.57
C ASP A 230 -8.02 -9.53 18.06
N PHE A 231 -7.92 -10.86 18.02
CA PHE A 231 -8.96 -11.76 17.51
C PHE A 231 -10.14 -11.91 18.48
N ASP A 232 -9.95 -11.63 19.77
CA ASP A 232 -10.99 -11.74 20.80
C ASP A 232 -11.78 -10.44 20.98
N HIS A 233 -11.46 -9.40 20.21
CA HIS A 233 -12.12 -8.11 20.32
C HIS A 233 -13.63 -8.25 20.02
N PRO A 234 -14.55 -7.86 20.92
CA PRO A 234 -15.98 -8.15 20.77
C PRO A 234 -16.56 -7.51 19.50
N ASP A 235 -16.14 -6.28 19.23
CA ASP A 235 -16.49 -5.50 18.02
C ASP A 235 -15.49 -5.69 16.86
N GLY A 236 -14.55 -6.63 17.00
CA GLY A 236 -13.54 -6.99 15.98
C GLY A 236 -14.15 -7.61 14.72
N PRO A 237 -13.37 -7.75 13.62
CA PRO A 237 -13.89 -8.18 12.34
C PRO A 237 -14.66 -9.51 12.38
N GLN A 238 -15.76 -9.58 11.62
CA GLN A 238 -16.61 -10.77 11.55
C GLN A 238 -15.96 -11.91 10.74
N TYR A 239 -15.20 -11.56 9.71
CA TYR A 239 -14.54 -12.51 8.82
C TYR A 239 -13.03 -12.34 8.91
N ILE A 240 -12.37 -13.31 9.53
CA ILE A 240 -10.91 -13.47 9.50
C ILE A 240 -10.57 -14.47 8.39
N TRP A 241 -9.47 -14.23 7.67
CA TRP A 241 -8.98 -15.18 6.68
C TRP A 241 -8.46 -16.43 7.38
N THR A 242 -8.74 -17.61 6.80
CA THR A 242 -8.26 -18.88 7.31
C THR A 242 -7.53 -19.62 6.20
N ASN A 243 -6.30 -20.08 6.45
CA ASN A 243 -5.67 -21.05 5.56
C ASN A 243 -6.39 -22.39 5.70
N LEU A 244 -7.00 -22.87 4.61
CA LEU A 244 -7.74 -24.13 4.58
C LEU A 244 -6.86 -25.32 4.19
N ASP A 245 -5.60 -25.08 3.78
CA ASP A 245 -4.64 -26.12 3.45
C ASP A 245 -3.74 -26.51 4.66
N GLU A 246 -3.91 -25.89 5.84
CA GLU A 246 -3.18 -26.18 7.09
C GLU A 246 -4.06 -26.87 8.16
N ILE A 247 -3.44 -27.62 9.09
CA ILE A 247 -4.10 -28.29 10.22
C ILE A 247 -3.72 -27.60 11.56
N PRO A 248 -4.61 -26.78 12.17
CA PRO A 248 -4.25 -25.90 13.28
C PRO A 248 -3.60 -26.55 14.51
N ASN A 249 -2.42 -26.03 14.86
CA ASN A 249 -1.57 -26.35 16.01
C ASN A 249 -0.90 -27.73 15.95
N ASN A 250 -0.53 -28.19 14.75
CA ASN A 250 0.19 -29.47 14.58
C ASN A 250 1.74 -29.32 14.60
N GLY A 251 2.26 -28.10 14.44
CA GLY A 251 3.70 -27.83 14.35
C GLY A 251 4.34 -28.15 12.99
N ILE A 252 3.54 -28.19 11.92
CA ILE A 252 3.92 -28.56 10.54
C ILE A 252 3.55 -27.41 9.59
N ASP A 253 4.27 -27.32 8.48
CA ASP A 253 3.92 -26.54 7.28
C ASP A 253 3.27 -27.56 6.31
N ASP A 254 1.95 -27.72 6.40
CA ASP A 254 1.18 -28.76 5.72
C ASP A 254 1.01 -28.44 4.23
N ASP A 255 0.82 -27.17 3.87
CA ASP A 255 0.68 -26.74 2.48
C ASP A 255 2.04 -26.57 1.75
N GLY A 256 3.13 -26.46 2.51
CA GLY A 256 4.52 -26.39 2.02
C GLY A 256 4.96 -24.99 1.57
N ASN A 257 4.34 -23.92 2.08
CA ASN A 257 4.64 -22.53 1.74
C ASN A 257 5.88 -21.95 2.47
N GLY A 258 6.33 -22.59 3.56
CA GLY A 258 7.43 -22.14 4.43
C GLY A 258 7.01 -21.49 5.76
N TYR A 259 5.73 -21.52 6.14
CA TYR A 259 5.16 -20.85 7.30
C TYR A 259 4.27 -21.83 8.11
N ILE A 260 4.88 -22.48 9.10
CA ILE A 260 4.26 -23.50 9.99
C ILE A 260 3.04 -22.94 10.75
N ASP A 261 1.87 -23.60 10.65
CA ASP A 261 0.64 -23.21 11.34
C ASP A 261 0.21 -21.75 11.01
N ASP A 262 0.30 -21.31 9.74
CA ASP A 262 -0.02 -19.92 9.31
C ASP A 262 -1.52 -19.57 9.24
N ILE A 263 -2.31 -20.21 10.11
CA ILE A 263 -3.78 -20.38 10.04
C ILE A 263 -4.55 -19.09 9.73
N HIS A 264 -4.13 -17.93 10.25
CA HIS A 264 -4.79 -16.65 10.01
C HIS A 264 -3.88 -15.57 9.38
N GLY A 265 -2.71 -15.98 8.89
CA GLY A 265 -1.64 -15.10 8.42
C GLY A 265 -0.32 -15.35 9.14
N TRP A 266 0.66 -14.47 8.94
CA TRP A 266 2.02 -14.68 9.45
C TRP A 266 2.66 -13.45 10.12
N ASN A 267 3.49 -13.71 11.13
CA ASN A 267 4.37 -12.73 11.77
C ASN A 267 5.77 -12.76 11.17
N PHE A 268 5.96 -11.98 10.11
CA PHE A 268 7.26 -11.79 9.42
C PHE A 268 8.31 -11.07 10.27
N TYR A 269 7.94 -10.46 11.41
CA TYR A 269 8.91 -9.82 12.31
C TYR A 269 9.63 -10.84 13.21
N GLN A 270 8.90 -11.82 13.73
CA GLN A 270 9.44 -12.89 14.60
C GLN A 270 9.66 -14.22 13.87
N ASN A 271 9.08 -14.40 12.69
CA ASN A 271 8.96 -15.67 11.96
C ASN A 271 8.17 -16.73 12.74
N SER A 272 6.92 -16.40 13.07
CA SER A 272 5.97 -17.22 13.82
C SER A 272 4.53 -16.99 13.34
N ASN A 273 3.59 -17.80 13.84
CA ASN A 273 2.15 -17.58 13.70
C ASN A 273 1.54 -16.71 14.82
N ASP A 274 2.35 -16.18 15.75
CA ASP A 274 1.88 -15.25 16.78
C ASP A 274 1.55 -13.88 16.18
N LEU A 275 0.26 -13.65 15.96
CA LEU A 275 -0.30 -12.43 15.37
C LEU A 275 -0.77 -11.41 16.43
N THR A 276 -0.48 -11.63 17.72
CA THR A 276 -0.97 -10.80 18.84
C THR A 276 -0.55 -9.33 18.72
N ASP A 277 -1.52 -8.42 18.76
CA ASP A 277 -1.29 -6.98 18.56
C ASP A 277 -0.89 -6.24 19.85
N ILE A 278 0.29 -6.53 20.37
CA ILE A 278 0.86 -5.86 21.57
C ILE A 278 1.17 -4.35 21.37
N LYS A 279 0.90 -3.79 20.18
CA LYS A 279 0.99 -2.35 19.90
C LYS A 279 -0.36 -1.68 19.59
N GLY A 280 -1.40 -2.45 19.26
CA GLY A 280 -2.79 -2.01 19.07
C GLY A 280 -3.09 -1.27 17.76
N HIS A 281 -2.10 -1.05 16.89
CA HIS A 281 -2.27 -0.24 15.68
C HIS A 281 -2.96 -1.04 14.57
N GLY A 282 -2.57 -2.30 14.35
CA GLY A 282 -3.19 -3.19 13.37
C GLY A 282 -4.67 -3.45 13.67
N THR A 283 -5.02 -3.59 14.95
CA THR A 283 -6.40 -3.73 15.44
C THR A 283 -7.22 -2.46 15.17
N LEU A 284 -6.65 -1.27 15.43
CA LEU A 284 -7.30 0.02 15.15
C LEU A 284 -7.51 0.22 13.64
N VAL A 285 -6.52 -0.17 12.82
CA VAL A 285 -6.61 -0.16 11.35
C VAL A 285 -7.68 -1.13 10.83
N ALA A 286 -7.70 -2.36 11.34
CA ALA A 286 -8.70 -3.38 11.00
C ALA A 286 -10.12 -2.94 11.36
N GLY A 287 -10.29 -2.26 12.50
CA GLY A 287 -11.57 -1.74 12.94
C GLY A 287 -12.20 -0.71 12.00
N ILE A 288 -11.41 0.22 11.46
CA ILE A 288 -11.88 1.21 10.47
C ILE A 288 -12.40 0.49 9.20
N ILE A 289 -11.75 -0.61 8.82
CA ILE A 289 -12.14 -1.40 7.64
C ILE A 289 -13.40 -2.22 7.94
N ALA A 290 -13.37 -3.05 8.97
CA ALA A 290 -14.29 -4.19 9.12
C ALA A 290 -14.77 -4.47 10.56
N ALA A 291 -14.68 -3.52 11.50
CA ALA A 291 -15.41 -3.66 12.77
C ALA A 291 -16.90 -3.97 12.49
N LYS A 292 -17.53 -4.77 13.35
CA LYS A 292 -18.90 -5.23 13.15
C LYS A 292 -19.87 -4.05 13.04
N THR A 293 -21.01 -4.30 12.39
CA THR A 293 -22.11 -3.33 12.23
C THR A 293 -23.37 -3.97 12.81
N ASN A 294 -24.38 -3.17 13.16
CA ASN A 294 -25.69 -3.64 13.68
C ASN A 294 -25.65 -4.40 15.03
N ASN A 295 -24.49 -4.67 15.63
CA ASN A 295 -24.35 -5.53 16.83
C ASN A 295 -24.73 -4.86 18.17
N GLY A 296 -25.03 -3.56 18.18
CA GLY A 296 -25.46 -2.81 19.36
C GLY A 296 -24.35 -2.35 20.30
N ILE A 297 -23.07 -2.51 19.95
CA ILE A 297 -21.92 -2.04 20.73
C ILE A 297 -20.97 -1.18 19.89
N GLY A 298 -20.04 -0.50 20.57
CA GLY A 298 -18.81 -0.02 19.95
C GLY A 298 -18.99 0.98 18.82
N ILE A 299 -18.51 0.59 17.64
CA ILE A 299 -18.38 1.43 16.45
C ILE A 299 -18.99 0.72 15.22
N SER A 300 -18.60 1.13 14.02
CA SER A 300 -18.88 0.41 12.79
C SER A 300 -17.71 0.50 11.81
N GLY A 301 -17.30 -0.64 11.25
CA GLY A 301 -16.42 -0.69 10.10
C GLY A 301 -17.13 -0.21 8.85
N ILE A 302 -16.38 0.27 7.86
CA ILE A 302 -16.94 0.70 6.58
C ILE A 302 -17.49 -0.51 5.78
N ASN A 303 -16.80 -1.65 5.84
CA ASN A 303 -17.21 -2.91 5.21
C ASN A 303 -16.95 -4.09 6.16
N SER A 304 -17.92 -4.37 7.03
CA SER A 304 -17.93 -5.52 7.95
C SER A 304 -18.02 -6.89 7.25
N GLY A 305 -18.33 -6.92 5.95
CA GLY A 305 -18.27 -8.12 5.10
C GLY A 305 -16.90 -8.40 4.48
N ALA A 306 -15.88 -7.57 4.72
CA ALA A 306 -14.53 -7.83 4.26
C ALA A 306 -13.85 -8.94 5.07
N VAL A 307 -13.09 -9.82 4.39
CA VAL A 307 -12.25 -10.84 5.05
C VAL A 307 -10.89 -10.22 5.37
N ILE A 308 -10.49 -10.26 6.64
CA ILE A 308 -9.24 -9.65 7.11
C ILE A 308 -8.14 -10.71 7.26
N MET A 309 -7.03 -10.51 6.56
CA MET A 309 -5.78 -11.27 6.69
C MET A 309 -4.74 -10.39 7.41
N PRO A 310 -4.58 -10.51 8.74
CA PRO A 310 -3.55 -9.78 9.48
C PRO A 310 -2.15 -10.34 9.20
N LEU A 311 -1.25 -9.50 8.67
CA LEU A 311 0.15 -9.84 8.40
C LEU A 311 1.06 -8.96 9.26
N LYS A 312 1.61 -9.54 10.32
CA LYS A 312 2.37 -8.82 11.35
C LYS A 312 3.81 -8.63 10.88
N VAL A 313 4.16 -7.39 10.52
CA VAL A 313 5.53 -6.99 10.12
C VAL A 313 6.18 -6.05 11.14
N VAL A 314 5.42 -5.50 12.07
CA VAL A 314 5.89 -4.67 13.19
C VAL A 314 5.68 -5.44 14.50
N ASP A 315 6.64 -5.32 15.42
CA ASP A 315 6.46 -5.81 16.78
C ASP A 315 7.08 -4.88 17.84
N GLY A 316 6.58 -5.02 19.08
CA GLY A 316 7.03 -4.29 20.25
C GLY A 316 6.70 -2.78 20.26
N ARG A 317 6.90 -2.14 21.42
CA ARG A 317 6.51 -0.73 21.66
C ARG A 317 7.10 0.26 20.67
N ALA A 318 8.29 -0.03 20.14
CA ALA A 318 9.05 0.86 19.26
C ALA A 318 8.43 1.04 17.86
N GLY A 319 7.53 0.15 17.43
CA GLY A 319 6.83 0.27 16.14
C GLY A 319 7.77 0.21 14.93
N ILE A 320 8.81 -0.64 14.96
CA ILE A 320 9.86 -0.68 13.93
C ILE A 320 9.68 -1.89 13.01
N THR A 321 10.00 -1.72 11.72
CA THR A 321 10.12 -2.82 10.76
C THR A 321 11.23 -2.58 9.71
N ARG A 322 11.38 -3.53 8.79
CA ARG A 322 12.36 -3.58 7.69
C ARG A 322 11.65 -3.85 6.37
N SER A 323 12.16 -3.30 5.27
CA SER A 323 11.60 -3.48 3.92
C SER A 323 11.46 -4.93 3.47
N ILE A 324 12.27 -5.85 4.03
CA ILE A 324 12.19 -7.29 3.74
C ILE A 324 10.91 -7.93 4.32
N HIS A 325 10.47 -7.56 5.53
CA HIS A 325 9.22 -8.07 6.09
C HIS A 325 8.01 -7.59 5.27
N ILE A 326 8.04 -6.32 4.82
CA ILE A 326 7.01 -5.75 3.92
C ILE A 326 7.01 -6.46 2.57
N PHE A 327 8.19 -6.74 1.99
CA PHE A 327 8.32 -7.52 0.76
C PHE A 327 7.71 -8.92 0.90
N GLN A 328 8.06 -9.65 1.97
CA GLN A 328 7.54 -10.99 2.23
C GLN A 328 6.02 -10.97 2.46
N ALA A 329 5.51 -10.04 3.27
CA ALA A 329 4.08 -9.91 3.54
C ALA A 329 3.25 -9.56 2.30
N ILE A 330 3.75 -8.69 1.41
CA ILE A 330 3.08 -8.41 0.13
C ILE A 330 3.07 -9.67 -0.77
N HIS A 331 4.19 -10.38 -0.88
CA HIS A 331 4.24 -11.63 -1.65
C HIS A 331 3.30 -12.69 -1.08
N TYR A 332 3.23 -12.84 0.24
CA TYR A 332 2.30 -13.73 0.94
C TYR A 332 0.84 -13.37 0.65
N ALA A 333 0.47 -12.10 0.84
CA ALA A 333 -0.89 -11.60 0.60
C ALA A 333 -1.37 -11.93 -0.82
N VAL A 334 -0.53 -11.66 -1.82
CA VAL A 334 -0.83 -11.95 -3.23
C VAL A 334 -0.96 -13.46 -3.46
N ASN A 335 -0.04 -14.27 -2.92
CA ASN A 335 -0.05 -15.73 -3.11
C ASN A 335 -1.27 -16.40 -2.46
N LYS A 336 -1.73 -15.90 -1.31
CA LYS A 336 -2.93 -16.38 -0.59
C LYS A 336 -4.22 -15.67 -1.05
N GLY A 337 -4.18 -14.94 -2.17
CA GLY A 337 -5.36 -14.43 -2.89
C GLY A 337 -5.94 -13.10 -2.40
N ALA A 338 -5.22 -12.31 -1.61
CA ALA A 338 -5.70 -11.00 -1.17
C ALA A 338 -5.85 -10.03 -2.36
N GLN A 339 -7.01 -9.37 -2.44
CA GLN A 339 -7.38 -8.47 -3.53
C GLN A 339 -6.98 -7.02 -3.24
N ILE A 340 -6.91 -6.65 -1.96
CA ILE A 340 -6.43 -5.34 -1.50
C ILE A 340 -5.38 -5.54 -0.40
N ILE A 341 -4.35 -4.69 -0.37
CA ILE A 341 -3.35 -4.62 0.68
C ILE A 341 -3.37 -3.21 1.31
N ASN A 342 -3.58 -3.14 2.63
CA ASN A 342 -3.37 -1.94 3.44
C ASN A 342 -1.96 -1.94 4.04
N ILE A 343 -1.19 -0.86 3.84
CA ILE A 343 0.12 -0.67 4.48
C ILE A 343 0.15 0.67 5.23
N SER A 344 -0.06 0.64 6.55
CA SER A 344 -0.09 1.84 7.40
C SER A 344 1.27 2.15 8.05
N LEU A 345 2.34 2.04 7.26
CA LEU A 345 3.75 2.08 7.68
C LEU A 345 4.56 3.10 6.86
N GLY A 346 5.58 3.74 7.45
CA GLY A 346 6.40 4.74 6.76
C GLY A 346 7.89 4.71 7.13
N GLY A 347 8.77 4.75 6.14
CA GLY A 347 10.22 4.73 6.27
C GLY A 347 10.91 5.79 5.41
N LYS A 348 12.22 6.01 5.64
CA LYS A 348 12.98 7.01 4.89
C LYS A 348 13.43 6.46 3.52
N GLY A 349 12.78 6.95 2.47
CA GLY A 349 13.02 6.56 1.08
C GLY A 349 12.36 5.22 0.74
N ILE A 350 12.07 5.02 -0.54
CA ILE A 350 11.65 3.72 -1.07
C ILE A 350 12.86 2.84 -1.40
N SER A 351 12.79 1.57 -1.01
CA SER A 351 13.75 0.54 -1.38
C SER A 351 13.35 -0.18 -2.67
N LYS A 352 14.33 -0.79 -3.36
CA LYS A 352 14.07 -1.64 -4.53
C LYS A 352 13.22 -2.87 -4.18
N LEU A 353 13.27 -3.36 -2.93
CA LEU A 353 12.42 -4.46 -2.46
C LEU A 353 10.94 -4.05 -2.41
N GLU A 354 10.62 -2.92 -1.77
CA GLU A 354 9.24 -2.42 -1.70
C GLU A 354 8.66 -2.19 -3.10
N GLN A 355 9.39 -1.50 -4.00
CA GLN A 355 8.91 -1.27 -5.36
C GLN A 355 8.73 -2.58 -6.16
N ASN A 356 9.60 -3.57 -5.97
CA ASN A 356 9.47 -4.88 -6.61
C ASN A 356 8.23 -5.64 -6.11
N ALA A 357 7.98 -5.67 -4.80
CA ALA A 357 6.80 -6.33 -4.23
C ALA A 357 5.50 -5.64 -4.66
N ILE A 358 5.48 -4.31 -4.70
CA ILE A 358 4.34 -3.52 -5.18
C ILE A 358 4.09 -3.76 -6.68
N ASN A 359 5.16 -3.86 -7.49
CA ASN A 359 5.06 -4.25 -8.88
C ASN A 359 4.51 -5.68 -9.05
N TYR A 360 4.86 -6.61 -8.14
CA TYR A 360 4.30 -7.96 -8.11
C TYR A 360 2.81 -7.97 -7.76
N ALA A 361 2.38 -7.25 -6.71
CA ALA A 361 0.98 -7.12 -6.35
C ALA A 361 0.13 -6.57 -7.51
N TYR A 362 0.52 -5.42 -8.07
CA TYR A 362 -0.15 -4.81 -9.22
C TYR A 362 -0.20 -5.75 -10.44
N ALA A 363 0.86 -6.50 -10.71
CA ALA A 363 0.91 -7.45 -11.84
C ALA A 363 -0.01 -8.67 -11.65
N ASN A 364 -0.44 -8.97 -10.43
CA ASN A 364 -1.43 -10.01 -10.11
C ASN A 364 -2.83 -9.42 -9.84
N GLY A 365 -3.08 -8.15 -10.20
CA GLY A 365 -4.39 -7.51 -10.03
C GLY A 365 -4.70 -7.05 -8.60
N VAL A 366 -3.72 -7.03 -7.70
CA VAL A 366 -3.91 -6.67 -6.28
C VAL A 366 -3.70 -5.16 -6.08
N PHE A 367 -4.68 -4.51 -5.45
CA PHE A 367 -4.68 -3.07 -5.19
C PHE A 367 -3.94 -2.73 -3.89
N VAL A 368 -3.01 -1.77 -3.92
CA VAL A 368 -2.16 -1.46 -2.76
C VAL A 368 -2.36 -0.01 -2.31
N VAL A 369 -2.78 0.16 -1.06
CA VAL A 369 -3.04 1.47 -0.44
C VAL A 369 -2.06 1.70 0.71
N VAL A 370 -1.46 2.89 0.76
CA VAL A 370 -0.37 3.20 1.69
C VAL A 370 -0.59 4.54 2.41
N ALA A 371 -0.32 4.57 3.71
CA ALA A 371 -0.31 5.81 4.49
C ALA A 371 0.86 6.71 4.07
N SER A 372 0.58 7.96 3.65
CA SER A 372 1.61 8.90 3.17
C SER A 372 2.68 9.31 4.21
N GLY A 373 2.42 9.09 5.50
CA GLY A 373 3.35 9.33 6.60
C GLY A 373 3.09 10.63 7.37
N ASN A 374 3.57 10.66 8.62
CA ASN A 374 3.07 11.54 9.68
C ASN A 374 4.13 12.57 10.17
N ASN A 375 4.96 13.11 9.27
CA ASN A 375 6.03 14.07 9.62
C ASN A 375 6.11 15.34 8.74
N GLY A 376 5.09 15.66 7.92
CA GLY A 376 5.10 16.86 7.06
C GLY A 376 6.13 16.83 5.92
N ASN A 377 6.64 15.63 5.60
CA ASN A 377 7.76 15.40 4.69
C ASN A 377 7.36 15.45 3.21
N TYR A 378 8.36 15.62 2.34
CA TYR A 378 8.18 15.48 0.89
C TYR A 378 8.01 13.99 0.54
N LEU A 379 6.83 13.63 0.02
CA LEU A 379 6.34 12.25 -0.14
C LEU A 379 7.29 11.33 -0.93
N PRO A 380 7.94 11.75 -2.04
CA PRO A 380 8.97 10.94 -2.71
C PRO A 380 10.17 10.50 -1.84
N ASN A 381 10.34 11.02 -0.62
CA ASN A 381 11.31 10.52 0.37
C ASN A 381 10.72 9.54 1.40
N ILE A 382 9.51 9.01 1.21
CA ILE A 382 8.81 8.12 2.16
C ILE A 382 8.51 6.76 1.49
N GLY A 383 9.17 5.68 1.93
CA GLY A 383 8.82 4.31 1.51
C GLY A 383 7.78 3.69 2.45
N PRO A 384 6.84 2.86 1.97
CA PRO A 384 6.57 2.53 0.57
C PRO A 384 5.68 3.55 -0.16
N ALA A 385 5.19 4.61 0.49
CA ALA A 385 4.19 5.55 -0.08
C ALA A 385 4.65 6.31 -1.35
N ALA A 386 5.96 6.44 -1.57
CA ALA A 386 6.57 6.98 -2.79
C ALA A 386 6.53 6.02 -4.01
N ALA A 387 6.04 4.79 -3.85
CA ALA A 387 6.08 3.78 -4.90
C ALA A 387 5.18 4.13 -6.08
N GLN A 388 5.66 3.80 -7.28
CA GLN A 388 4.77 3.67 -8.43
C GLN A 388 3.74 2.56 -8.14
N ARG A 389 2.48 2.75 -8.56
CA ARG A 389 1.38 1.78 -8.43
C ARG A 389 0.90 1.51 -7.00
N VAL A 390 1.07 2.46 -6.07
CA VAL A 390 0.28 2.52 -4.83
C VAL A 390 -0.60 3.75 -4.78
N MET A 391 -1.75 3.61 -4.13
CA MET A 391 -2.56 4.74 -3.73
C MET A 391 -2.05 5.28 -2.39
N SER A 392 -1.18 6.30 -2.45
CA SER A 392 -0.74 7.05 -1.25
C SER A 392 -1.87 7.93 -0.73
N VAL A 393 -2.21 7.80 0.56
CA VAL A 393 -3.32 8.54 1.20
C VAL A 393 -2.81 9.55 2.23
N GLY A 394 -3.26 10.79 2.11
CA GLY A 394 -3.01 11.86 3.09
C GLY A 394 -4.09 11.97 4.16
N SER A 395 -3.74 12.60 5.29
CA SER A 395 -4.66 12.87 6.40
C SER A 395 -5.34 14.24 6.31
N LEU A 396 -6.63 14.25 6.60
CA LEU A 396 -7.47 15.41 6.87
C LEU A 396 -7.68 15.58 8.40
N ASP A 397 -7.61 16.82 8.87
CA ASP A 397 -7.91 17.26 10.25
C ASP A 397 -9.43 17.49 10.42
N PHE A 398 -9.91 17.54 11.67
CA PHE A 398 -11.35 17.62 11.99
C PHE A 398 -12.01 18.92 11.49
N ASP A 399 -11.21 19.98 11.30
CA ASP A 399 -11.68 21.27 10.79
C ASP A 399 -11.93 21.27 9.27
N GLY A 400 -11.68 20.14 8.60
CA GLY A 400 -11.83 19.98 7.17
C GLY A 400 -10.65 20.50 6.35
N THR A 401 -9.49 20.75 6.98
CA THR A 401 -8.25 21.10 6.29
C THR A 401 -7.28 19.92 6.23
N ARG A 402 -6.30 20.00 5.34
CA ARG A 402 -5.22 19.02 5.22
C ARG A 402 -4.34 19.04 6.48
N SER A 403 -4.20 17.90 7.16
CA SER A 403 -3.41 17.77 8.39
C SER A 403 -1.98 18.30 8.24
N THR A 404 -1.50 19.02 9.26
CA THR A 404 -0.13 19.56 9.24
C THR A 404 0.95 18.47 9.32
N ILE A 405 0.62 17.28 9.86
CA ILE A 405 1.57 16.17 9.99
C ILE A 405 1.62 15.25 8.77
N THR A 406 0.61 15.24 7.88
CA THR A 406 0.66 14.36 6.70
C THR A 406 1.77 14.78 5.72
N SER A 407 2.37 13.84 4.99
CA SER A 407 3.32 14.13 3.91
C SER A 407 2.66 14.81 2.70
N TRP A 408 3.45 15.28 1.73
CA TRP A 408 2.96 15.94 0.52
C TRP A 408 3.97 15.84 -0.61
N GLY A 409 3.51 15.81 -1.86
CA GLY A 409 4.34 15.83 -3.05
C GLY A 409 3.68 15.13 -4.24
N PRO A 410 4.46 14.89 -5.31
CA PRO A 410 4.12 13.93 -6.34
C PRO A 410 3.69 12.57 -5.78
N ASN A 411 2.85 11.87 -6.54
CA ASN A 411 2.26 10.56 -6.23
C ASN A 411 1.27 10.48 -5.05
N ASN A 412 0.93 11.60 -4.39
CA ASN A 412 -0.19 11.58 -3.43
C ASN A 412 -1.52 11.36 -4.16
N GLY A 413 -2.26 10.29 -3.87
CA GLY A 413 -3.49 9.93 -4.59
C GLY A 413 -4.67 10.83 -4.22
N LEU A 414 -5.07 10.81 -2.94
CA LEU A 414 -6.10 11.68 -2.36
C LEU A 414 -5.89 11.80 -0.84
N ILE A 415 -6.79 12.46 -0.11
CA ILE A 415 -6.82 12.48 1.35
C ILE A 415 -8.13 11.93 1.93
N ALA A 416 -8.04 11.35 3.13
CA ALA A 416 -9.17 10.98 3.96
C ALA A 416 -8.91 11.45 5.41
N PRO A 417 -9.92 11.50 6.29
CA PRO A 417 -9.74 11.78 7.72
C PRO A 417 -8.64 10.95 8.35
N GLY A 418 -7.81 11.58 9.18
CA GLY A 418 -6.74 10.89 9.89
C GLY A 418 -6.46 11.43 11.29
N GLU A 419 -7.01 12.58 11.68
CA GLU A 419 -6.81 13.12 13.02
C GLU A 419 -7.95 12.72 13.98
N LEU A 420 -7.61 12.33 15.21
CA LEU A 420 -8.57 11.95 16.27
C LEU A 420 -9.60 10.89 15.84
N ILE A 421 -9.19 9.93 15.01
CA ILE A 421 -10.04 8.85 14.50
C ILE A 421 -10.24 7.81 15.60
N VAL A 422 -11.49 7.40 15.83
CA VAL A 422 -11.83 6.28 16.73
C VAL A 422 -11.75 4.97 15.99
N SER A 423 -11.12 3.98 16.61
CA SER A 423 -11.45 2.59 16.32
C SER A 423 -11.15 1.67 17.51
N LEU A 424 -11.18 0.37 17.23
CA LEU A 424 -10.93 -0.72 18.17
C LEU A 424 -9.55 -0.60 18.83
N GLN A 425 -9.43 -1.19 20.02
CA GLN A 425 -8.20 -1.21 20.81
C GLN A 425 -7.90 -2.64 21.26
N SER A 426 -6.77 -3.19 20.79
CA SER A 426 -6.28 -4.48 21.30
C SER A 426 -6.14 -4.46 22.82
N LYS A 427 -6.67 -5.50 23.47
CA LYS A 427 -6.59 -5.77 24.91
C LYS A 427 -5.14 -5.89 25.41
N ASP A 428 -4.24 -6.39 24.57
CA ASP A 428 -2.84 -6.69 24.90
C ASP A 428 -1.89 -5.50 24.63
N ALA A 429 -2.42 -4.41 24.08
CA ALA A 429 -1.60 -3.27 23.68
C ALA A 429 -1.08 -2.45 24.87
N TYR A 430 0.20 -2.06 24.79
CA TYR A 430 0.77 -1.10 25.73
C TYR A 430 0.19 0.30 25.52
N GLN A 431 -0.68 0.73 26.43
CA GLN A 431 -1.40 2.01 26.35
C GLN A 431 -0.48 3.22 26.57
N GLU A 432 -0.44 4.12 25.59
CA GLU A 432 0.36 5.37 25.59
C GLU A 432 -0.59 6.60 25.51
N GLY A 433 -1.50 6.72 26.49
CA GLY A 433 -2.46 7.83 26.62
C GLY A 433 -3.86 7.54 26.03
N GLY A 434 -4.48 8.54 25.39
CA GLY A 434 -5.46 8.39 24.29
C GLY A 434 -6.84 7.73 24.50
N ARG A 435 -7.26 7.40 25.73
CA ARG A 435 -8.56 6.74 25.99
C ARG A 435 -9.77 7.60 25.58
N VAL A 436 -10.81 6.95 25.05
CA VAL A 436 -12.05 7.61 24.57
C VAL A 436 -13.23 7.41 25.51
N MET A 437 -13.28 6.25 26.17
CA MET A 437 -14.42 5.79 26.96
C MET A 437 -13.96 5.27 28.32
N SER A 438 -14.91 4.94 29.19
CA SER A 438 -14.67 4.09 30.36
C SER A 438 -14.33 2.64 29.97
N ASP A 439 -14.76 2.21 28.79
CA ASP A 439 -14.33 0.99 28.12
C ASP A 439 -12.93 1.19 27.52
N LEU A 440 -12.06 0.17 27.67
CA LEU A 440 -10.70 0.17 27.14
C LEU A 440 -10.62 -0.39 25.71
N SER A 441 -11.73 -0.89 25.17
CA SER A 441 -11.85 -1.49 23.82
C SER A 441 -11.87 -0.47 22.67
N TYR A 442 -11.83 0.85 22.94
CA TYR A 442 -11.87 1.89 21.90
C TYR A 442 -10.88 3.03 22.16
N TYR A 443 -10.20 3.48 21.10
CA TYR A 443 -9.06 4.40 21.18
C TYR A 443 -9.12 5.50 20.10
N ARG A 444 -8.60 6.70 20.41
CA ARG A 444 -8.41 7.80 19.43
C ARG A 444 -6.95 7.93 19.04
N MET A 445 -6.65 7.82 17.76
CA MET A 445 -5.29 8.07 17.25
C MET A 445 -5.27 9.00 16.02
N SER A 446 -4.08 9.53 15.72
CA SER A 446 -3.85 10.59 14.74
C SER A 446 -2.76 10.18 13.75
N GLY A 447 -3.04 10.25 12.45
CA GLY A 447 -2.13 9.95 11.37
C GLY A 447 -2.80 9.44 10.09
N SER A 448 -2.06 9.52 8.97
CA SER A 448 -2.45 8.94 7.68
C SER A 448 -2.67 7.42 7.70
N SER A 449 -2.16 6.73 8.73
CA SER A 449 -2.45 5.33 9.07
C SER A 449 -3.94 5.00 9.18
N PHE A 450 -4.77 6.00 9.50
CA PHE A 450 -6.23 5.86 9.69
C PHE A 450 -7.02 6.38 8.48
N SER A 451 -6.34 7.07 7.56
CA SER A 451 -6.86 7.56 6.29
C SER A 451 -6.80 6.47 5.21
N ALA A 452 -5.69 5.73 5.16
CA ALA A 452 -5.52 4.57 4.26
C ALA A 452 -6.64 3.51 4.40
N PRO A 453 -7.00 3.01 5.60
CA PRO A 453 -8.06 2.01 5.75
C PRO A 453 -9.44 2.48 5.28
N MET A 454 -9.76 3.79 5.32
CA MET A 454 -11.03 4.30 4.77
C MET A 454 -11.10 4.15 3.24
N VAL A 455 -9.96 4.37 2.56
CA VAL A 455 -9.82 4.17 1.11
C VAL A 455 -9.88 2.68 0.77
N VAL A 456 -9.19 1.83 1.55
CA VAL A 456 -9.22 0.35 1.41
C VAL A 456 -10.64 -0.21 1.54
N ALA A 457 -11.41 0.26 2.52
CA ALA A 457 -12.77 -0.22 2.75
C ALA A 457 -13.78 0.33 1.73
N THR A 458 -13.54 1.51 1.17
CA THR A 458 -14.31 1.98 0.00
C THR A 458 -13.97 1.14 -1.24
N ALA A 459 -12.69 0.83 -1.45
CA ALA A 459 -12.22 -0.03 -2.54
C ALA A 459 -12.74 -1.48 -2.44
N SER A 460 -12.92 -2.01 -1.22
CA SER A 460 -13.49 -3.35 -1.04
C SER A 460 -14.99 -3.41 -1.32
N LEU A 461 -15.74 -2.33 -1.05
CA LEU A 461 -17.14 -2.24 -1.48
C LEU A 461 -17.26 -2.11 -3.01
N LEU A 462 -16.33 -1.38 -3.66
CA LEU A 462 -16.23 -1.34 -5.13
C LEU A 462 -15.97 -2.74 -5.71
N LEU A 463 -14.99 -3.49 -5.17
CA LEU A 463 -14.69 -4.85 -5.62
C LEU A 463 -15.79 -5.87 -5.29
N ALA A 464 -16.53 -5.70 -4.20
CA ALA A 464 -17.64 -6.60 -3.88
C ALA A 464 -18.80 -6.42 -4.88
N GLY A 465 -19.12 -5.16 -5.24
CA GLY A 465 -20.12 -4.85 -6.26
C GLY A 465 -19.67 -5.10 -7.71
N ASN A 466 -18.36 -5.02 -7.99
CA ASN A 466 -17.77 -5.39 -9.28
C ASN A 466 -16.38 -6.05 -9.12
N PRO A 467 -16.32 -7.39 -9.04
CA PRO A 467 -15.07 -8.13 -8.81
C PRO A 467 -14.04 -8.05 -9.93
N ASP A 468 -14.43 -7.61 -11.12
CA ASP A 468 -13.56 -7.52 -12.30
C ASP A 468 -12.81 -6.17 -12.39
N LEU A 469 -12.96 -5.28 -11.40
CA LEU A 469 -12.24 -4.00 -11.33
C LEU A 469 -10.74 -4.20 -11.09
N THR A 470 -9.92 -3.75 -12.03
CA THR A 470 -8.46 -3.74 -11.90
C THR A 470 -7.96 -2.69 -10.88
N PRO A 471 -6.73 -2.83 -10.33
CA PRO A 471 -6.10 -1.80 -9.50
C PRO A 471 -6.07 -0.40 -10.13
N THR A 472 -5.94 -0.33 -11.45
CA THR A 472 -6.03 0.89 -12.26
C THR A 472 -7.41 1.52 -12.18
N GLN A 473 -8.47 0.75 -12.44
CA GLN A 473 -9.84 1.26 -12.38
C GLN A 473 -10.23 1.66 -10.95
N LEU A 474 -9.76 0.94 -9.93
CA LEU A 474 -9.96 1.33 -8.53
C LEU A 474 -9.29 2.68 -8.22
N GLU A 475 -8.03 2.88 -8.61
CA GLU A 475 -7.34 4.19 -8.49
C GLU A 475 -8.12 5.28 -9.22
N ASP A 476 -8.53 5.04 -10.47
CA ASP A 476 -9.20 6.02 -11.33
C ASP A 476 -10.61 6.40 -10.83
N ILE A 477 -11.41 5.43 -10.37
CA ILE A 477 -12.72 5.70 -9.74
C ILE A 477 -12.53 6.52 -8.46
N LEU A 478 -11.63 6.10 -7.57
CA LEU A 478 -11.43 6.76 -6.27
C LEU A 478 -10.84 8.17 -6.42
N MET A 479 -9.96 8.39 -7.40
CA MET A 479 -9.40 9.71 -7.72
C MET A 479 -10.38 10.60 -8.49
N GLY A 480 -11.10 10.05 -9.47
CA GLY A 480 -12.04 10.81 -10.32
C GLY A 480 -13.35 11.19 -9.63
N THR A 481 -13.76 10.45 -8.59
CA THR A 481 -14.96 10.76 -7.79
C THR A 481 -14.68 11.60 -6.54
N ALA A 482 -13.41 11.83 -6.21
CA ALA A 482 -13.00 12.62 -5.06
C ALA A 482 -13.61 14.05 -5.04
N THR A 483 -13.80 14.59 -3.85
CA THR A 483 -14.23 15.97 -3.66
C THR A 483 -12.99 16.86 -3.66
N ASP A 484 -12.72 17.49 -4.79
CA ASP A 484 -11.61 18.43 -5.02
C ASP A 484 -11.36 19.38 -3.83
N MET A 485 -10.09 19.54 -3.46
CA MET A 485 -9.65 20.40 -2.37
C MET A 485 -8.35 21.15 -2.70
N GLY A 486 -8.39 22.47 -2.58
CA GLY A 486 -7.21 23.33 -2.58
C GLY A 486 -7.04 24.08 -3.91
N ARG A 487 -6.36 23.45 -4.87
CA ARG A 487 -6.25 23.90 -6.26
C ARG A 487 -7.17 23.03 -7.11
N PRO A 488 -7.91 23.60 -8.09
CA PRO A 488 -8.71 22.78 -8.99
C PRO A 488 -7.87 21.69 -9.68
N GLY A 489 -8.39 20.47 -9.70
CA GLY A 489 -7.69 19.31 -10.26
C GLY A 489 -6.78 18.59 -9.25
N TRP A 490 -5.72 17.94 -9.73
CA TRP A 490 -4.81 17.19 -8.86
C TRP A 490 -3.69 18.09 -8.30
N ASP A 491 -3.45 18.01 -6.98
CA ASP A 491 -2.49 18.86 -6.27
C ASP A 491 -1.68 18.02 -5.25
N GLY A 492 -0.35 18.12 -5.27
CA GLY A 492 0.52 17.36 -4.36
C GLY A 492 0.34 17.64 -2.86
N GLN A 493 -0.49 18.60 -2.45
CA GLN A 493 -0.92 18.77 -1.06
C GLN A 493 -2.06 17.82 -0.67
N THR A 494 -3.01 17.59 -1.58
CA THR A 494 -4.34 17.01 -1.33
C THR A 494 -4.68 15.82 -2.23
N GLY A 495 -3.82 15.48 -3.19
CA GLY A 495 -4.14 14.55 -4.28
C GLY A 495 -5.28 15.08 -5.14
N SER A 496 -6.24 14.23 -5.50
CA SER A 496 -7.52 14.64 -6.10
C SER A 496 -8.54 15.22 -5.10
N GLY A 497 -8.13 15.50 -3.86
CA GLY A 497 -9.00 16.02 -2.80
C GLY A 497 -9.46 14.95 -1.81
N LEU A 498 -10.67 15.09 -1.28
CA LEU A 498 -11.22 14.23 -0.24
C LEU A 498 -11.96 13.02 -0.81
N LEU A 499 -11.67 11.81 -0.31
CA LEU A 499 -12.44 10.59 -0.57
C LEU A 499 -13.95 10.84 -0.48
N ASN A 500 -14.70 10.45 -1.52
CA ASN A 500 -16.16 10.55 -1.57
C ASN A 500 -16.75 9.18 -1.88
N ALA A 501 -17.01 8.40 -0.84
CA ALA A 501 -17.44 7.02 -0.97
C ALA A 501 -18.78 6.87 -1.72
N LYS A 502 -19.73 7.77 -1.47
CA LYS A 502 -21.02 7.74 -2.17
C LYS A 502 -20.84 7.94 -3.68
N LYS A 503 -20.08 8.95 -4.12
CA LYS A 503 -19.79 9.12 -5.56
C LYS A 503 -19.00 7.96 -6.14
N ALA A 504 -18.05 7.38 -5.41
CA ALA A 504 -17.30 6.21 -5.87
C ALA A 504 -18.25 5.02 -6.16
N LEU A 505 -19.13 4.71 -5.21
CA LEU A 505 -20.10 3.61 -5.33
C LEU A 505 -21.23 3.88 -6.33
N GLU A 506 -21.60 5.14 -6.59
CA GLU A 506 -22.61 5.47 -7.61
C GLU A 506 -22.04 5.41 -9.04
N ASN A 507 -20.77 5.77 -9.24
CA ASN A 507 -20.20 6.02 -10.57
C ASN A 507 -19.08 5.03 -10.94
N TYR A 508 -19.03 3.84 -10.34
CA TYR A 508 -17.97 2.83 -10.59
C TYR A 508 -17.93 2.26 -12.03
N LYS A 509 -18.92 2.59 -12.87
CA LYS A 509 -18.99 2.23 -14.29
C LYS A 509 -18.52 3.34 -15.22
N ASP A 510 -18.24 4.54 -14.69
CA ASP A 510 -17.77 5.66 -15.49
C ASP A 510 -16.28 5.55 -15.80
N GLU A 511 -15.93 5.94 -17.03
CA GLU A 511 -14.55 6.18 -17.45
C GLU A 511 -14.08 7.56 -16.93
N PHE A 512 -13.00 7.59 -16.16
CA PHE A 512 -12.45 8.82 -15.57
C PHE A 512 -11.14 9.25 -16.24
N LEU A 513 -10.97 10.55 -16.47
CA LEU A 513 -9.70 11.14 -16.88
C LEU A 513 -8.81 11.35 -15.65
N THR A 514 -7.86 10.44 -15.43
CA THR A 514 -6.89 10.56 -14.33
C THR A 514 -5.67 11.36 -14.77
N VAL A 515 -5.37 12.45 -14.06
CA VAL A 515 -4.17 13.27 -14.22
C VAL A 515 -3.43 13.33 -12.88
N LYS A 516 -2.17 12.90 -12.82
CA LYS A 516 -1.34 12.85 -11.60
C LYS A 516 0.13 13.10 -11.92
N VAL A 517 0.80 14.01 -11.22
CA VAL A 517 2.28 14.07 -11.25
C VAL A 517 2.84 13.02 -10.29
N THR A 518 3.69 12.12 -10.77
CA THR A 518 4.27 11.03 -9.96
C THR A 518 5.68 11.33 -9.47
N ASP A 519 6.52 12.06 -10.21
CA ASP A 519 7.83 12.54 -9.74
C ASP A 519 8.37 13.77 -10.52
N PHE A 520 9.38 14.44 -9.95
CA PHE A 520 10.18 15.49 -10.57
C PHE A 520 11.69 15.23 -10.41
N LYS A 521 12.38 14.89 -11.51
CA LYS A 521 13.84 14.71 -11.50
C LYS A 521 14.54 16.02 -11.86
N ILE A 522 15.21 16.63 -10.88
CA ILE A 522 15.90 17.91 -11.03
C ILE A 522 17.32 17.69 -11.56
N ASN A 523 17.57 18.03 -12.83
CA ASN A 523 18.87 17.87 -13.48
C ASN A 523 19.75 19.11 -13.27
N ILE A 524 20.91 18.92 -12.64
CA ILE A 524 21.89 19.99 -12.37
C ILE A 524 23.23 19.76 -13.10
N ASP A 525 23.97 20.84 -13.34
CA ASP A 525 25.33 20.78 -13.89
C ASP A 525 26.41 20.52 -12.82
N LYS A 526 27.66 20.32 -13.25
CA LYS A 526 28.83 20.14 -12.36
C LYS A 526 29.10 21.35 -11.44
N LYS A 527 28.45 22.50 -11.68
CA LYS A 527 28.51 23.73 -10.87
C LYS A 527 27.24 23.93 -10.02
N LYS A 528 26.42 22.88 -9.86
CA LYS A 528 25.14 22.85 -9.13
C LYS A 528 24.08 23.83 -9.64
N LYS A 529 24.15 24.23 -10.92
CA LYS A 529 23.13 25.05 -11.59
C LYS A 529 22.09 24.17 -12.27
N LEU A 530 20.83 24.61 -12.24
CA LEU A 530 19.72 23.93 -12.92
C LEU A 530 19.93 23.88 -14.43
N LYS A 531 19.84 22.69 -15.03
CA LYS A 531 19.76 22.47 -16.48
C LYS A 531 18.32 22.29 -16.94
N SER A 532 17.58 21.44 -16.24
CA SER A 532 16.21 21.07 -16.58
C SER A 532 15.52 20.36 -15.41
N VAL A 533 14.21 20.17 -15.51
CA VAL A 533 13.42 19.28 -14.66
C VAL A 533 12.68 18.30 -15.57
N ASP A 534 12.91 17.00 -15.40
CA ASP A 534 12.04 15.99 -16.02
C ASP A 534 10.77 15.83 -15.18
N VAL A 535 9.62 15.71 -15.85
CA VAL A 535 8.30 15.55 -15.25
C VAL A 535 7.82 14.13 -15.53
N TYR A 536 7.40 13.43 -14.48
CA TYR A 536 6.80 12.09 -14.56
C TYR A 536 5.35 12.13 -14.09
N GLY A 537 4.48 11.30 -14.68
CA GLY A 537 3.08 11.26 -14.27
C GLY A 537 2.21 10.25 -15.00
N THR A 538 0.96 10.19 -14.54
CA THR A 538 -0.12 9.42 -15.14
C THR A 538 -1.12 10.39 -15.80
N ILE A 539 -1.45 10.12 -17.06
CA ILE A 539 -2.52 10.74 -17.86
C ILE A 539 -3.18 9.58 -18.60
N ARG A 540 -4.34 9.11 -18.14
CA ARG A 540 -5.05 7.94 -18.71
C ARG A 540 -6.58 8.09 -18.62
N GLY A 541 -7.31 7.31 -19.40
CA GLY A 541 -8.77 7.40 -19.58
C GLY A 541 -9.15 8.01 -20.92
N ASP A 542 -10.22 8.83 -20.99
CA ASP A 542 -10.77 9.36 -22.25
C ASP A 542 -9.98 10.53 -22.89
N VAL A 543 -8.63 10.49 -22.76
CA VAL A 543 -7.66 11.53 -23.15
C VAL A 543 -7.73 11.87 -24.65
N GLU A 544 -8.23 13.06 -24.99
CA GLU A 544 -8.11 13.60 -26.35
C GLU A 544 -6.78 14.32 -26.59
N SER A 545 -6.32 15.08 -25.58
CA SER A 545 -5.01 15.74 -25.60
C SER A 545 -4.57 16.19 -24.22
N PHE A 546 -3.28 16.49 -24.04
CA PHE A 546 -2.81 17.28 -22.89
C PHE A 546 -1.61 18.16 -23.21
N ILE A 547 -1.42 19.23 -22.43
CA ILE A 547 -0.25 20.12 -22.47
C ILE A 547 0.44 20.18 -21.10
N VAL A 548 1.72 20.56 -21.10
CA VAL A 548 2.45 20.88 -19.85
C VAL A 548 2.75 22.37 -19.82
N GLU A 549 2.49 23.00 -18.68
CA GLU A 549 2.73 24.44 -18.46
C GLU A 549 3.54 24.71 -17.18
N VAL A 550 4.19 25.87 -17.14
CA VAL A 550 4.89 26.37 -15.95
C VAL A 550 4.33 27.71 -15.46
N GLY A 551 4.08 27.79 -14.15
CA GLY A 551 3.63 28.98 -13.45
C GLY A 551 4.69 29.50 -12.47
N LYS A 552 4.96 30.81 -12.47
CA LYS A 552 6.01 31.42 -11.64
C LYS A 552 5.56 31.62 -10.18
N GLY A 553 6.21 30.93 -9.25
CA GLY A 553 5.98 31.03 -7.79
C GLY A 553 4.78 30.23 -7.26
N ARG A 554 4.75 29.95 -5.95
CA ARG A 554 3.72 29.15 -5.25
C ARG A 554 2.25 29.56 -5.46
N ARG A 555 2.00 30.76 -5.98
CA ARG A 555 0.68 31.33 -6.26
C ARG A 555 0.59 31.87 -7.69
N ALA A 556 1.20 31.17 -8.65
CA ALA A 556 1.14 31.55 -10.06
C ALA A 556 -0.32 31.68 -10.53
N LYS A 557 -0.64 32.82 -11.16
CA LYS A 557 -1.92 33.13 -11.82
C LYS A 557 -1.80 33.21 -13.35
N LYS A 558 -0.59 33.02 -13.87
CA LYS A 558 -0.28 32.99 -15.30
C LYS A 558 0.66 31.81 -15.52
N PHE A 559 0.31 30.99 -16.48
CA PHE A 559 1.06 29.82 -16.89
C PHE A 559 1.61 30.06 -18.30
N LYS A 560 2.76 29.44 -18.59
CA LYS A 560 3.35 29.37 -19.92
C LYS A 560 3.40 27.91 -20.32
N LYS A 561 2.69 27.54 -21.39
CA LYS A 561 2.88 26.25 -22.07
C LYS A 561 4.36 26.04 -22.44
N VAL A 562 4.87 24.87 -22.09
CA VAL A 562 6.25 24.41 -22.39
C VAL A 562 6.28 23.13 -23.22
N ALA A 563 5.22 22.32 -23.22
CA ALA A 563 5.14 21.11 -24.04
C ALA A 563 3.70 20.79 -24.51
N GLY A 564 3.59 19.87 -25.48
CA GLY A 564 2.33 19.40 -26.06
C GLY A 564 1.76 20.28 -27.20
N PRO A 565 0.55 19.99 -27.73
CA PRO A 565 -0.35 18.95 -27.25
C PRO A 565 0.21 17.54 -27.53
N PHE A 566 0.13 16.69 -26.52
CA PHE A 566 0.32 15.25 -26.65
C PHE A 566 -1.05 14.58 -26.83
N LYS A 567 -1.07 13.38 -27.42
CA LYS A 567 -2.28 12.57 -27.67
C LYS A 567 -2.06 11.08 -27.37
N VAL A 568 -1.25 10.82 -26.35
CA VAL A 568 -0.86 9.47 -25.91
C VAL A 568 -1.04 9.41 -24.40
N GLU A 569 -1.44 8.27 -23.88
CA GLU A 569 -1.49 8.07 -22.44
C GLU A 569 -0.07 8.00 -21.84
N SER A 570 0.01 8.24 -20.54
CA SER A 570 1.18 8.00 -19.71
C SER A 570 0.72 7.32 -18.44
N ASP A 571 1.47 6.36 -17.92
CA ASP A 571 1.21 5.82 -16.58
C ASP A 571 2.53 5.67 -15.81
N HIS A 572 2.68 6.48 -14.77
CA HIS A 572 3.91 6.66 -13.98
C HIS A 572 5.19 6.95 -14.81
N ASN A 573 5.05 7.29 -16.09
CA ASN A 573 6.13 7.43 -17.07
C ASN A 573 6.63 8.86 -17.22
N TRP A 574 7.74 9.03 -17.94
CA TRP A 574 8.27 10.35 -18.32
C TRP A 574 7.33 11.05 -19.31
N ILE A 575 7.01 12.31 -19.03
CA ILE A 575 6.10 13.13 -19.86
C ILE A 575 6.89 14.13 -20.70
N THR A 576 7.79 14.88 -20.06
CA THR A 576 8.53 15.96 -20.74
C THR A 576 9.73 16.43 -19.91
N GLN A 577 10.63 17.19 -20.55
CA GLN A 577 11.73 17.89 -19.91
C GLN A 577 11.55 19.40 -20.02
N ILE A 578 11.42 20.08 -18.88
CA ILE A 578 11.32 21.53 -18.78
C ILE A 578 12.74 22.11 -18.72
N VAL A 579 13.15 22.90 -19.71
CA VAL A 579 14.50 23.49 -19.75
C VAL A 579 14.63 24.72 -18.84
N LYS A 580 15.85 24.97 -18.32
CA LYS A 580 16.16 26.07 -17.38
C LYS A 580 15.58 27.45 -17.76
N ASP A 581 15.46 27.73 -19.06
CA ASP A 581 15.13 29.07 -19.57
C ASP A 581 13.62 29.37 -19.51
N ASP A 582 12.78 28.33 -19.41
CA ASP A 582 11.35 28.47 -19.09
C ASP A 582 11.13 28.78 -17.61
N ILE A 583 11.99 28.24 -16.75
CA ILE A 583 11.89 28.30 -15.27
C ILE A 583 12.96 29.22 -14.64
N ARG A 584 13.33 30.30 -15.35
CA ARG A 584 14.36 31.26 -14.91
C ARG A 584 13.81 32.44 -14.09
N GLY A 585 14.58 32.87 -13.10
CA GLY A 585 14.28 34.08 -12.31
C GLY A 585 13.18 33.91 -11.25
N SER A 586 12.95 32.69 -10.77
CA SER A 586 12.28 32.38 -9.50
C SER A 586 13.00 31.21 -8.83
N LYS A 587 12.89 31.09 -7.50
CA LYS A 587 13.31 29.89 -6.75
C LYS A 587 12.22 28.81 -6.72
N GLU A 588 11.00 29.18 -7.10
CA GLU A 588 9.79 28.37 -6.92
C GLU A 588 8.91 28.47 -8.17
N TRP A 589 8.39 27.32 -8.60
CA TRP A 589 7.58 27.15 -9.80
C TRP A 589 6.47 26.14 -9.54
N ILE A 590 5.45 26.19 -10.37
CA ILE A 590 4.37 25.20 -10.43
C ILE A 590 4.45 24.60 -11.83
N VAL A 591 4.48 23.26 -11.92
CA VAL A 591 4.21 22.55 -13.16
C VAL A 591 2.73 22.19 -13.14
N ARG A 592 2.06 22.34 -14.28
CA ARG A 592 0.67 21.96 -14.52
C ARG A 592 0.61 21.01 -15.70
N ILE A 593 -0.19 19.95 -15.59
CA ILE A 593 -0.54 19.06 -16.69
C ILE A 593 -2.01 19.30 -16.96
N LYS A 594 -2.33 19.91 -18.10
CA LYS A 594 -3.71 20.29 -18.44
C LYS A 594 -4.21 19.39 -19.56
N ALA A 595 -5.20 18.56 -19.26
CA ALA A 595 -5.72 17.52 -20.14
C ALA A 595 -7.17 17.79 -20.54
N THR A 596 -7.53 17.38 -21.75
CA THR A 596 -8.86 17.49 -22.33
C THR A 596 -9.38 16.09 -22.67
N SER A 597 -10.64 15.83 -22.34
CA SER A 597 -11.39 14.67 -22.84
C SER A 597 -12.73 15.09 -23.45
N LYS A 598 -13.46 14.13 -24.00
CA LYS A 598 -14.81 14.33 -24.55
C LYS A 598 -15.79 14.88 -23.51
N LYS A 599 -15.54 14.64 -22.22
CA LYS A 599 -16.38 15.08 -21.10
C LYS A 599 -16.01 16.47 -20.58
N GLY A 600 -14.81 17.00 -20.86
CA GLY A 600 -14.37 18.29 -20.36
C GLY A 600 -12.85 18.47 -20.27
N GLU A 601 -12.41 19.28 -19.30
CA GLU A 601 -11.02 19.70 -19.12
C GLU A 601 -10.61 19.60 -17.64
N ILE A 602 -9.41 19.06 -17.37
CA ILE A 602 -8.86 18.84 -16.02
C ILE A 602 -7.43 19.43 -15.95
N GLU A 603 -7.02 19.99 -14.81
CA GLU A 603 -5.77 20.75 -14.58
C GLU A 603 -4.81 20.20 -13.52
#